data_AF-A0A957D543-F1
#
_entry.id   AF-A0A957D543-F1
#
_cell.length_a   1.000
_cell.length_b   1.000
_cell.length_c   1.000
_cell.angle_alpha   90.00
_cell.angle_beta   90.00
_cell.angle_gamma   90.00
#
_symmetry.space_group_name_H-M   'P 1'
#
loop_
_entity.id
_entity.type
_entity.pdbx_description
1 polymer ?
#
loop_
_entity_poly.entity_id
_entity_poly.type
_entity_poly.pdbx_seq_one_letter_code
_entity_poly.pdbx_strand_id
1 'polypeptide(L)'
;MQKKPVSFDDWQKSVHGSLRNDPLWAFQVYPKALFIYDLAWEDCDYLRQDVRGESVAKQLIRSAGSISANIEEGFGRGFGNDYAFRLRIALGEAREARGWYWKGHKLIPAEVLNHRIKLLDEIIAMLPPNIDKQRHYKRS
;
A
#
# COMPACT_ATOMS: atom_id res chain seq x y z
N MET A 1 14.86 20.68 5.03
CA MET A 1 14.43 19.28 4.90
C MET A 1 13.23 19.08 5.81
N GLN A 2 12.05 18.78 5.26
CA GLN A 2 10.90 18.42 6.09
C GLN A 2 11.25 17.12 6.82
N LYS A 3 10.96 17.04 8.13
CA LYS A 3 11.17 15.82 8.93
C LYS A 3 10.39 14.69 8.28
N LYS A 4 11.07 13.61 7.89
CA LYS A 4 10.42 12.36 7.47
C LYS A 4 9.46 11.93 8.58
N PRO A 5 8.16 11.75 8.31
CA PRO A 5 7.23 11.36 9.35
C PRO A 5 7.64 10.00 9.90
N VAL A 6 7.83 9.94 11.22
CA VAL A 6 8.43 8.79 11.93
C VAL A 6 7.37 7.74 12.26
N SER A 7 6.08 8.11 12.16
CA SER A 7 4.93 7.26 12.48
C SER A 7 3.81 7.41 11.46
N PHE A 8 2.94 6.41 11.36
CA PHE A 8 1.73 6.47 10.54
C PHE A 8 0.85 7.66 10.95
N ASP A 9 0.64 7.88 12.25
CA ASP A 9 -0.21 8.96 12.76
C ASP A 9 0.32 10.36 12.41
N ASP A 10 1.64 10.54 12.42
CA ASP A 10 2.25 11.81 12.01
C ASP A 10 2.22 11.99 10.49
N TRP A 11 2.45 10.90 9.74
CA TRP A 11 2.33 10.91 8.28
C TRP A 11 0.91 11.28 7.83
N GLN A 12 -0.13 10.77 8.50
CA GLN A 12 -1.51 11.11 8.16
C GLN A 12 -1.75 12.62 8.23
N LYS A 13 -1.12 13.35 9.16
CA LYS A 13 -1.29 14.81 9.29
C LYS A 13 -0.71 15.57 8.10
N SER A 14 0.27 15.01 7.38
CA SER A 14 0.86 15.64 6.19
C SER A 14 0.09 15.37 4.90
N VAL A 15 -0.84 14.40 4.89
CA VAL A 15 -1.63 14.07 3.69
C VAL A 15 -2.55 15.23 3.32
N HIS A 16 -2.66 15.49 2.01
CA HIS A 16 -3.50 16.56 1.48
C HIS A 16 -4.95 16.44 1.99
N GLY A 17 -5.55 17.59 2.35
CA GLY A 17 -6.87 17.63 2.98
C GLY A 17 -7.98 17.03 2.11
N SER A 18 -7.88 17.12 0.78
CA SER A 18 -8.87 16.51 -0.13
C SER A 18 -8.93 15.00 0.01
N LEU A 19 -7.79 14.32 0.18
CA LEU A 19 -7.75 12.87 0.36
C LEU A 19 -8.28 12.48 1.75
N ARG A 20 -7.92 13.26 2.78
CA ARG A 20 -8.37 12.98 4.16
C ARG A 20 -9.85 13.19 4.38
N ASN A 21 -10.45 14.11 3.63
CA ASN A 21 -11.87 14.43 3.71
C ASN A 21 -12.72 13.59 2.74
N ASP A 22 -12.10 12.78 1.88
CA ASP A 22 -12.80 11.86 0.98
C ASP A 22 -13.42 10.68 1.77
N PRO A 23 -14.65 10.24 1.46
CA PRO A 23 -15.26 9.08 2.12
C PRO A 23 -14.41 7.80 2.04
N LEU A 24 -13.58 7.64 1.01
CA LEU A 24 -12.64 6.53 0.87
C LEU A 24 -11.63 6.47 2.02
N TRP A 25 -11.28 7.61 2.63
CA TRP A 25 -10.36 7.67 3.78
C TRP A 25 -10.82 6.83 4.97
N ALA A 26 -12.14 6.63 5.13
CA ALA A 26 -12.70 5.80 6.19
C ALA A 26 -12.37 4.30 6.01
N PHE A 27 -12.07 3.86 4.78
CA PHE A 27 -11.59 2.52 4.52
C PHE A 27 -10.12 2.40 4.96
N GLN A 28 -9.90 1.92 6.19
CA GLN A 28 -8.59 1.95 6.87
C GLN A 28 -7.41 1.32 6.11
N VAL A 29 -7.67 0.48 5.11
CA VAL A 29 -6.63 -0.05 4.22
C VAL A 29 -6.06 1.04 3.30
N TYR A 30 -6.89 1.98 2.86
CA TYR A 30 -6.52 3.05 1.93
C TYR A 30 -5.39 3.95 2.44
N PRO A 31 -5.47 4.59 3.64
CA PRO A 31 -4.37 5.40 4.14
C PRO A 31 -3.09 4.58 4.37
N LYS A 32 -3.21 3.30 4.76
CA LYS A 32 -2.05 2.40 4.88
C LYS A 32 -1.41 2.08 3.52
N ALA A 33 -2.22 1.93 2.47
CA ALA A 33 -1.76 1.71 1.11
C ALA A 33 -1.00 2.93 0.54
N LEU A 34 -1.49 4.14 0.83
CA LEU A 34 -0.76 5.37 0.51
C LEU A 34 0.54 5.48 1.33
N PHE A 35 0.49 5.14 2.63
CA PHE A 35 1.66 5.21 3.48
C PHE A 35 2.77 4.24 3.03
N ILE A 36 2.44 2.99 2.67
CA ILE A 36 3.46 2.05 2.18
C ILE A 36 4.07 2.50 0.86
N TYR A 37 3.34 3.26 0.02
CA TYR A 37 3.90 3.86 -1.18
C TYR A 37 4.95 4.93 -0.85
N ASP A 38 4.64 5.87 0.05
CA ASP A 38 5.60 6.90 0.46
C ASP A 38 6.84 6.28 1.12
N LEU A 39 6.66 5.23 1.92
CA LEU A 39 7.78 4.47 2.46
C LEU A 39 8.59 3.77 1.36
N ALA A 40 7.92 3.15 0.38
CA ALA A 40 8.59 2.50 -0.75
C ALA A 40 9.37 3.50 -1.61
N TRP A 41 8.86 4.72 -1.77
CA TRP A 41 9.54 5.80 -2.46
C TRP A 41 10.90 6.11 -1.82
N GLU A 42 10.90 6.31 -0.49
CA GLU A 42 12.12 6.56 0.28
C GLU A 42 13.05 5.33 0.30
N ASP A 43 12.48 4.13 0.48
CA ASP A 43 13.26 2.90 0.59
C ASP A 43 13.93 2.51 -0.74
N CYS A 44 13.46 3.04 -1.87
CA CYS A 44 14.12 2.89 -3.17
C CYS A 44 15.53 3.50 -3.18
N ASP A 45 15.84 4.48 -2.32
CA ASP A 45 17.19 5.04 -2.22
C ASP A 45 18.21 4.01 -1.71
N TYR A 46 17.79 3.06 -0.85
CA TYR A 46 18.64 1.94 -0.45
C TYR A 46 18.92 1.00 -1.63
N LEU A 47 17.89 0.73 -2.44
CA LEU A 47 17.98 -0.20 -3.56
C LEU A 47 18.83 0.34 -4.72
N ARG A 48 18.75 1.65 -5.00
CA ARG A 48 19.47 2.28 -6.11
C ARG A 48 20.97 2.49 -5.86
N GLN A 49 21.46 2.19 -4.65
CA GLN A 49 22.89 2.19 -4.36
C GLN A 49 23.64 1.05 -5.05
N ASP A 50 22.93 0.04 -5.55
CA ASP A 50 23.49 -1.11 -6.27
C ASP A 50 22.71 -1.38 -7.57
N VAL A 51 23.42 -1.61 -8.67
CA VAL A 51 22.83 -1.86 -10.00
C VAL A 51 21.84 -3.03 -10.01
N ARG A 52 21.98 -4.01 -9.11
CA ARG A 52 21.05 -5.15 -8.98
C ARG A 52 19.72 -4.72 -8.36
N GLY A 53 19.77 -3.73 -7.47
CA GLY A 53 18.61 -3.19 -6.77
C GLY A 53 17.71 -2.31 -7.65
N GLU A 54 18.20 -1.77 -8.77
CA GLU A 54 17.40 -0.99 -9.72
C GLU A 54 16.14 -1.73 -10.21
N SER A 55 16.31 -3.01 -10.56
CA SER A 55 15.18 -3.86 -11.00
C SER A 55 14.16 -4.09 -9.87
N VAL A 56 14.65 -4.23 -8.64
CA VAL A 56 13.82 -4.43 -7.44
C VAL A 56 13.06 -3.15 -7.11
N ALA A 57 13.72 -2.00 -7.16
CA ALA A 57 13.13 -0.69 -6.91
C ALA A 57 11.96 -0.40 -7.87
N LYS A 58 12.16 -0.67 -9.17
CA LYS A 58 11.11 -0.48 -10.20
C LYS A 58 9.87 -1.32 -9.92
N GLN A 59 10.05 -2.58 -9.53
CA GLN A 59 8.91 -3.46 -9.26
C GLN A 59 8.26 -3.16 -7.90
N LEU A 60 9.06 -2.78 -6.90
CA LEU A 60 8.58 -2.38 -5.59
C LEU A 60 7.68 -1.14 -5.68
N ILE A 61 8.16 -0.05 -6.30
CA ILE A 61 7.39 1.20 -6.36
C ILE A 61 6.10 1.03 -7.19
N ARG A 62 6.16 0.22 -8.26
CA ARG A 62 4.98 -0.13 -9.09
C ARG A 62 3.94 -0.88 -8.27
N SER A 63 4.33 -1.98 -7.63
CA SER A 63 3.40 -2.82 -6.87
C SER A 63 2.84 -2.09 -5.66
N ALA A 64 3.66 -1.35 -4.91
CA ALA A 64 3.20 -0.53 -3.78
C ALA A 64 2.15 0.51 -4.20
N GLY A 65 2.39 1.26 -5.29
CA GLY A 65 1.43 2.27 -5.79
C GLY A 65 0.16 1.66 -6.37
N SER A 66 0.24 0.45 -6.93
CA SER A 66 -0.91 -0.28 -7.48
C SER A 66 -1.93 -0.67 -6.40
N ILE A 67 -1.51 -0.79 -5.12
CA ILE A 67 -2.42 -1.11 -4.01
C ILE A 67 -3.47 0.00 -3.85
N SER A 68 -3.05 1.25 -3.64
CA SER A 68 -3.97 2.37 -3.46
C SER A 68 -4.74 2.67 -4.74
N ALA A 69 -4.09 2.61 -5.91
CA ALA A 69 -4.73 2.86 -7.20
C ALA A 69 -5.92 1.92 -7.46
N ASN A 70 -5.79 0.62 -7.14
CA ASN A 70 -6.91 -0.31 -7.26
C ASN A 70 -8.00 -0.07 -6.21
N ILE A 71 -7.65 0.38 -5.02
CA ILE A 71 -8.64 0.76 -3.99
C ILE A 71 -9.46 1.98 -4.45
N GLU A 72 -8.79 3.01 -4.98
CA GLU A 72 -9.39 4.23 -5.53
C GLU A 72 -10.32 3.91 -6.71
N GLU A 73 -9.81 3.15 -7.69
CA GLU A 73 -10.58 2.77 -8.87
C GLU A 73 -11.79 1.90 -8.49
N GLY A 74 -11.61 0.96 -7.55
CA GLY A 74 -12.69 0.13 -7.06
C GLY A 74 -13.79 0.93 -6.37
N PHE A 75 -13.40 1.90 -5.54
CA PHE A 75 -14.36 2.77 -4.85
C PHE A 75 -15.16 3.63 -5.83
N GLY A 76 -14.50 4.18 -6.87
CA GLY A 76 -15.14 4.98 -7.91
C GLY A 76 -16.14 4.23 -8.79
N ARG A 77 -16.11 2.88 -8.80
CA ARG A 77 -17.04 2.02 -9.55
C ARG A 77 -18.28 1.62 -8.76
N GLY A 78 -18.39 2.02 -7.50
CA GLY A 78 -19.50 1.67 -6.60
C GLY A 78 -19.33 0.31 -5.91
N PHE A 79 -20.26 -0.04 -5.04
CA PHE A 79 -20.18 -1.24 -4.20
C PHE A 79 -20.58 -2.53 -4.95
N GLY A 80 -20.09 -3.68 -4.46
CA GLY A 80 -20.41 -5.00 -5.01
C GLY A 80 -19.22 -5.68 -5.68
N ASN A 81 -19.51 -6.53 -6.67
CA ASN A 81 -18.51 -7.40 -7.31
C ASN A 81 -17.37 -6.64 -8.00
N ASP A 82 -17.63 -5.47 -8.57
CA ASP A 82 -16.59 -4.65 -9.22
C ASP A 82 -15.57 -4.13 -8.20
N TYR A 83 -16.05 -3.63 -7.05
CA TYR A 83 -15.16 -3.23 -5.97
C TYR A 83 -14.42 -4.43 -5.38
N ALA A 84 -15.11 -5.56 -5.17
CA ALA A 84 -14.47 -6.80 -4.70
C ALA A 84 -13.35 -7.28 -5.64
N PHE A 85 -13.55 -7.17 -6.96
CA PHE A 85 -12.55 -7.52 -7.97
C PHE A 85 -11.31 -6.63 -7.84
N ARG A 86 -11.48 -5.32 -7.67
CA ARG A 86 -10.38 -4.37 -7.51
C ARG A 86 -9.63 -4.56 -6.19
N LEU A 87 -10.33 -4.80 -5.09
CA LEU A 87 -9.71 -5.15 -3.81
C LEU A 87 -8.90 -6.46 -3.90
N ARG A 88 -9.33 -7.42 -4.72
CA ARG A 88 -8.56 -8.65 -4.99
C ARG A 88 -7.27 -8.37 -5.76
N ILE A 89 -7.28 -7.43 -6.70
CA ILE A 89 -6.05 -6.99 -7.37
C ILE A 89 -5.12 -6.30 -6.36
N ALA A 90 -5.65 -5.38 -5.53
CA ALA A 90 -4.88 -4.73 -4.47
C ALA A 90 -4.22 -5.76 -3.52
N LEU A 91 -4.91 -6.86 -3.21
CA LEU A 91 -4.35 -7.96 -2.40
C LEU A 91 -3.18 -8.66 -3.10
N GLY A 92 -3.27 -8.87 -4.41
CA GLY A 92 -2.17 -9.42 -5.23
C GLY A 92 -0.95 -8.50 -5.20
N GLU A 93 -1.17 -7.20 -5.43
CA GLU A 93 -0.12 -6.18 -5.44
C GLU A 93 0.54 -6.00 -4.07
N ALA A 94 -0.24 -6.08 -2.98
CA ALA A 94 0.32 -6.06 -1.62
C ALA A 94 1.23 -7.26 -1.33
N ARG A 95 0.83 -8.46 -1.77
CA ARG A 95 1.67 -9.67 -1.67
C ARG A 95 2.93 -9.54 -2.52
N GLU A 96 2.82 -8.95 -3.70
CA GLU A 96 3.94 -8.72 -4.59
C GLU A 96 4.94 -7.72 -4.00
N ALA A 97 4.45 -6.57 -3.51
CA ALA A 97 5.27 -5.56 -2.83
C ALA A 97 6.03 -6.16 -1.65
N ARG A 98 5.37 -6.99 -0.83
CA ARG A 98 6.01 -7.70 0.29
C ARG A 98 7.13 -8.63 -0.20
N GLY A 99 6.89 -9.32 -1.32
CA GLY A 99 7.90 -10.15 -1.97
C GLY A 99 9.09 -9.35 -2.51
N TRP A 100 8.87 -8.14 -3.05
CA TRP A 100 9.94 -7.26 -3.51
C TRP A 100 10.80 -6.71 -2.39
N TYR A 101 10.18 -6.30 -1.27
CA TYR A 101 10.91 -5.97 -0.05
C TYR A 101 11.82 -7.11 0.40
N TRP A 102 11.31 -8.34 0.46
CA TRP A 102 12.14 -9.49 0.81
C TRP A 102 13.28 -9.73 -0.18
N LYS A 103 13.07 -9.60 -1.50
CA LYS A 103 14.17 -9.72 -2.48
C LYS A 103 15.22 -8.61 -2.32
N GLY A 104 14.82 -7.44 -1.84
CA GLY A 104 15.69 -6.30 -1.53
C GLY A 104 16.41 -6.38 -0.17
N HIS A 105 16.20 -7.43 0.65
CA HIS A 105 16.70 -7.49 2.04
C HIS A 105 18.22 -7.32 2.20
N LYS A 106 19.01 -7.56 1.14
CA LYS A 106 20.47 -7.39 1.17
C LYS A 106 20.91 -5.92 1.14
N LEU A 107 20.04 -5.03 0.68
CA LEU A 107 20.32 -3.61 0.49
C LEU A 107 19.52 -2.73 1.45
N ILE A 108 18.38 -3.21 1.94
CA ILE A 108 17.50 -2.49 2.86
C ILE A 108 17.89 -2.84 4.32
N PRO A 109 18.06 -1.85 5.22
CA PRO A 109 18.30 -2.11 6.63
C PRO A 109 17.23 -3.00 7.27
N ALA A 110 17.64 -3.89 8.18
CA ALA A 110 16.77 -4.92 8.73
C ALA A 110 15.56 -4.34 9.48
N GLU A 111 15.74 -3.25 10.21
CA GLU A 111 14.65 -2.55 10.91
C GLU A 111 13.62 -1.95 9.94
N VAL A 112 14.09 -1.37 8.84
CA VAL A 112 13.24 -0.82 7.77
C VAL A 112 12.43 -1.96 7.14
N LEU A 113 13.12 -3.02 6.72
CA LEU A 113 12.50 -4.20 6.11
C LEU A 113 11.42 -4.81 7.02
N ASN A 114 11.73 -5.03 8.29
CA ASN A 114 10.81 -5.61 9.26
C ASN A 114 9.57 -4.74 9.46
N HIS A 115 9.72 -3.41 9.51
CA HIS A 115 8.59 -2.51 9.56
C HIS A 115 7.72 -2.65 8.30
N ARG A 116 8.32 -2.67 7.10
CA ARG A 116 7.56 -2.70 5.84
C ARG A 116 6.80 -4.00 5.65
N ILE A 117 7.43 -5.13 5.98
CA ILE A 117 6.79 -6.44 5.96
C ILE A 117 5.59 -6.46 6.91
N LYS A 118 5.73 -5.98 8.15
CA LYS A 118 4.62 -5.92 9.12
C LYS A 118 3.45 -5.07 8.61
N LEU A 119 3.72 -3.90 8.04
CA LEU A 119 2.68 -3.04 7.48
C LEU A 119 1.97 -3.71 6.30
N LEU A 120 2.71 -4.38 5.41
CA LEU A 120 2.13 -5.12 4.30
C LEU A 120 1.34 -6.36 4.77
N ASP A 121 1.79 -7.04 5.81
CA ASP A 121 1.05 -8.15 6.43
C ASP A 121 -0.29 -7.67 6.99
N GLU A 122 -0.32 -6.50 7.63
CA GLU A 122 -1.55 -5.86 8.09
C GLU A 122 -2.50 -5.56 6.91
N ILE A 123 -2.01 -4.91 5.85
CA ILE A 123 -2.80 -4.64 4.63
C ILE A 123 -3.35 -5.94 4.03
N ILE A 124 -2.51 -6.97 3.91
CA ILE A 124 -2.88 -8.28 3.37
C ILE A 124 -3.94 -8.97 4.24
N ALA A 125 -3.89 -8.82 5.56
CA ALA A 125 -4.87 -9.39 6.47
C ALA A 125 -6.22 -8.64 6.43
N MET A 126 -6.19 -7.32 6.20
CA MET A 126 -7.40 -6.50 6.14
C MET A 126 -8.18 -6.64 4.82
N LEU A 127 -7.53 -6.96 3.69
CA LEU A 127 -8.19 -7.01 2.39
C LEU A 127 -9.21 -8.17 2.23
N PRO A 128 -8.92 -9.43 2.59
CA PRO A 128 -9.86 -10.55 2.43
C PRO A 128 -11.26 -10.35 3.04
N PRO A 129 -11.43 -9.91 4.31
CA PRO A 129 -12.76 -9.68 4.86
C PRO A 129 -13.51 -8.54 4.16
N ASN A 130 -12.80 -7.54 3.64
CA ASN A 130 -13.42 -6.46 2.86
C ASN A 130 -13.84 -6.91 1.47
N ILE A 131 -13.05 -7.77 0.81
CA ILE A 131 -13.43 -8.42 -0.45
C ILE A 131 -14.70 -9.23 -0.25
N ASP A 132 -14.75 -10.04 0.81
CA ASP A 132 -15.90 -10.88 1.10
C ASP A 132 -17.17 -10.06 1.40
N LYS A 133 -17.03 -8.99 2.17
CA LYS A 133 -18.11 -8.03 2.41
C LYS A 133 -18.67 -7.43 1.11
N GLN A 134 -17.79 -7.08 0.17
CA GLN A 134 -18.21 -6.53 -1.12
C GLN A 134 -18.91 -7.57 -2.01
N ARG A 135 -18.46 -8.84 -2.00
CA ARG A 135 -19.12 -9.93 -2.74
C ARG A 135 -20.55 -10.19 -2.26
N HIS A 136 -20.79 -10.02 -0.97
CA HIS A 136 -22.10 -10.21 -0.35
C HIS A 136 -22.91 -8.91 -0.21
N TYR A 137 -22.42 -7.81 -0.79
CA TYR A 137 -23.11 -6.53 -0.73
C TYR A 137 -24.46 -6.63 -1.46
N LYS A 138 -25.55 -6.42 -0.71
CA LYS A 138 -26.89 -6.26 -1.27
C LYS A 138 -27.27 -4.79 -1.17
N ARG A 139 -27.63 -4.19 -2.29
CA ARG A 139 -28.17 -2.83 -2.33
C ARG A 139 -29.55 -2.87 -1.67
N SER A 140 -29.70 -2.23 -0.52
CA SER A 140 -30.98 -2.02 0.17
C SER A 140 -31.85 -1.05 -0.60
#